data_AF-A0A3B3I4G0-F1
#
_entry.id   AF-A0A3B3I4G0-F1
#
_cell.length_a   1.000
_cell.length_b   1.000
_cell.length_c   1.000
_cell.angle_alpha   90.00
_cell.angle_beta   90.00
_cell.angle_gamma   90.00
#
_symmetry.space_group_name_H-M   'P 1'
#
loop_
_entity.id
_entity.type
_entity.pdbx_description
1 polymer ?
#
loop_
_entity_poly.entity_id
_entity_poly.type
_entity_poly.pdbx_seq_one_letter_code
_entity_poly.pdbx_strand_id
1 'polypeptide(L)'
;MKLIHESALCLLRLLLLVELFARSSARPTQNFSLCGVFGSMIHQVDKLINSSKKLHGLTDDGLKHFEVVDHRLESLPHIRHTAVHFSSLKVNESLSLLYGYTESFKLHESWLKTVKENFSLPFQSDEGAINHLAHLSNLIVASLHQIKEEVPLLPSSPSFPVVPTAFDATRLSVEISEQLKVFCRWSKRVLLLIRRRSGCSIKDLS
;
A
#
# COMPACT_ATOMS: atom_id res chain seq x y z
N MET A 1 -5.05 14.08 66.08
CA MET A 1 -4.75 13.00 65.11
C MET A 1 -5.63 12.95 63.84
N LYS A 2 -6.70 13.76 63.70
CA LYS A 2 -7.54 13.78 62.47
C LYS A 2 -6.94 14.59 61.30
N LEU A 3 -6.18 15.65 61.58
CA LEU A 3 -5.61 16.54 60.55
C LEU A 3 -4.58 15.83 59.64
N ILE A 4 -3.84 14.85 60.17
CA ILE A 4 -2.79 14.16 59.41
C ILE A 4 -3.40 13.17 58.40
N HIS A 5 -4.55 12.58 58.74
CA HIS A 5 -5.24 11.58 57.91
C HIS A 5 -5.89 12.22 56.67
N GLU A 6 -6.51 13.40 56.83
CA GLU A 6 -7.10 14.17 55.74
C GLU A 6 -6.04 14.67 54.74
N SER A 7 -4.89 15.12 55.25
CA SER A 7 -3.75 15.55 54.43
C SER A 7 -3.16 14.41 53.60
N ALA A 8 -3.08 13.20 54.17
CA ALA A 8 -2.58 12.02 53.47
C ALA A 8 -3.51 11.55 52.34
N LEU A 9 -4.83 11.58 52.57
CA LEU A 9 -5.84 11.26 51.55
C LEU A 9 -5.84 12.28 50.39
N CYS A 10 -5.66 13.56 50.71
CA CYS A 10 -5.57 14.62 49.71
C CYS A 10 -4.31 14.46 48.84
N LEU A 11 -3.16 14.16 49.45
CA LEU A 11 -1.92 13.84 48.74
C LEU A 11 -2.06 12.61 47.84
N LEU A 12 -2.69 11.54 48.33
CA LEU A 12 -2.91 10.32 47.54
C LEU A 12 -3.79 10.59 46.31
N ARG A 13 -4.85 11.40 46.46
CA ARG A 13 -5.72 11.81 45.34
C ARG A 13 -4.97 12.66 44.32
N LEU A 14 -4.13 13.59 44.77
CA LEU A 14 -3.31 14.42 43.89
C LEU A 14 -2.29 13.57 43.12
N LEU A 15 -1.64 12.61 43.78
CA LEU A 15 -0.72 11.67 43.12
C LEU A 15 -1.42 10.81 42.08
N LEU A 16 -2.61 10.29 42.38
CA LEU A 16 -3.43 9.54 41.42
C LEU A 16 -3.85 10.40 40.23
N LEU A 17 -4.24 11.65 40.45
CA LEU A 17 -4.58 12.60 39.39
C LEU A 17 -3.36 12.92 38.52
N VAL A 18 -2.19 13.11 39.11
CA VAL A 18 -0.93 13.33 38.38
C VAL A 18 -0.52 12.10 37.58
N GLU A 19 -0.66 10.88 38.12
CA GLU A 19 -0.43 9.65 37.35
C GLU A 19 -1.43 9.49 36.21
N LEU A 20 -2.72 9.78 36.42
CA LEU A 20 -3.73 9.75 35.38
C LEU A 20 -3.44 10.79 34.30
N PHE A 21 -3.03 12.00 34.70
CA PHE A 21 -2.66 13.05 33.76
C PHE A 21 -1.41 12.68 32.99
N ALA A 22 -0.36 12.17 33.66
CA ALA A 22 0.88 11.72 33.04
C ALA A 22 0.66 10.55 32.07
N ARG A 23 -0.21 9.60 32.42
CA ARG A 23 -0.59 8.48 31.53
C ARG A 23 -1.49 8.95 30.38
N SER A 24 -2.31 9.97 30.58
CA SER A 24 -3.12 10.58 29.51
C SER A 24 -2.33 11.53 28.61
N SER A 25 -1.27 12.16 29.14
CA SER A 25 -0.37 13.08 28.44
C SER A 25 0.80 12.38 27.76
N ALA A 26 1.04 11.10 28.10
CA ALA A 26 1.80 10.17 27.29
C ALA A 26 1.03 9.87 25.99
N ARG A 27 0.77 10.92 25.21
CA ARG A 27 0.33 10.78 23.82
C ARG A 27 1.45 10.06 23.07
N PRO A 28 1.14 9.06 22.23
CA PRO A 28 2.12 8.55 21.29
C PRO A 28 2.39 9.67 20.27
N THR A 29 3.40 10.49 20.54
CA THR A 29 3.79 11.64 19.70
C THR A 29 4.30 11.22 18.32
N GLN A 30 4.55 9.93 18.07
CA GLN A 30 4.98 9.42 16.78
C GLN A 30 3.85 9.00 15.83
N ASN A 31 2.62 8.75 16.31
CA ASN A 31 1.58 8.16 15.45
C ASN A 31 0.84 9.17 14.57
N PHE A 32 0.82 10.46 14.96
CA PHE A 32 0.06 11.48 14.24
C PHE A 32 0.68 11.88 12.90
N SER A 33 2.00 11.81 12.76
CA SER A 33 2.69 12.19 11.51
C SER A 33 2.42 11.20 10.36
N LEU A 34 2.23 9.91 10.66
CA LEU A 34 1.92 8.88 9.67
C LEU A 34 0.49 8.98 9.12
N CYS A 35 -0.43 9.60 9.86
CA CYS A 35 -1.84 9.69 9.46
C CYS A 35 -2.02 10.43 8.12
N GLY A 36 -1.33 11.56 7.96
CA GLY A 36 -1.34 12.31 6.70
C GLY A 36 -0.67 11.52 5.56
N VAL A 37 0.44 10.82 5.87
CA VAL A 37 1.16 9.99 4.88
C VAL A 37 0.29 8.84 4.38
N PHE A 38 -0.46 8.16 5.26
CA PHE A 38 -1.42 7.12 4.85
C PHE A 38 -2.54 7.68 3.98
N GLY A 39 -3.00 8.91 4.24
CA GLY A 39 -3.92 9.62 3.34
C GLY A 39 -3.33 9.78 1.94
N SER A 40 -2.10 10.28 1.85
CA SER A 40 -1.37 10.41 0.57
C SER A 40 -1.16 9.07 -0.13
N MET A 41 -0.84 7.99 0.60
CA MET A 41 -0.72 6.65 0.02
C MET A 41 -2.06 6.16 -0.57
N ILE A 42 -3.17 6.34 0.16
CA ILE A 42 -4.51 5.97 -0.33
C ILE A 42 -4.84 6.72 -1.61
N HIS A 43 -4.51 8.01 -1.68
CA HIS A 43 -4.71 8.82 -2.88
C HIS A 43 -3.93 8.29 -4.09
N GLN A 44 -2.66 7.90 -3.91
CA GLN A 44 -1.89 7.27 -4.98
C GLN A 44 -2.50 5.94 -5.42
N VAL A 45 -2.99 5.14 -4.47
CA VAL A 45 -3.69 3.88 -4.76
C VAL A 45 -4.96 4.13 -5.57
N ASP A 46 -5.73 5.18 -5.25
CA ASP A 46 -6.94 5.52 -6.02
C ASP A 46 -6.61 5.97 -7.45
N LYS A 47 -5.51 6.71 -7.64
CA LYS A 47 -5.01 7.02 -8.99
C LYS A 47 -4.57 5.77 -9.73
N LEU A 48 -3.87 4.84 -9.07
CA LEU A 48 -3.44 3.55 -9.64
C LEU A 48 -4.61 2.70 -10.13
N ILE A 49 -5.74 2.68 -9.40
CA ILE A 49 -6.94 1.97 -9.85
C ILE A 49 -7.39 2.50 -11.21
N ASN A 50 -7.35 3.81 -11.43
CA ASN A 50 -7.75 4.41 -12.69
C ASN A 50 -6.73 4.13 -13.81
N SER A 51 -5.44 4.20 -13.51
CA SER A 51 -4.38 3.87 -14.48
C SER A 51 -4.42 2.39 -14.88
N SER A 52 -4.69 1.48 -13.94
CA SER A 52 -4.75 0.03 -14.20
C SER A 52 -5.76 -0.32 -15.28
N LYS A 53 -6.94 0.33 -15.29
CA LYS A 53 -8.00 0.11 -16.29
C LYS A 53 -7.59 0.48 -17.72
N LYS A 54 -6.57 1.31 -17.87
CA LYS A 54 -6.12 1.81 -19.17
C LYS A 54 -4.86 1.10 -19.67
N LEU A 55 -4.27 0.23 -18.85
CA LEU A 55 -2.97 -0.40 -19.12
C LEU A 55 -2.98 -1.26 -20.40
N HIS A 56 -4.07 -2.01 -20.60
CA HIS A 56 -4.24 -2.88 -21.77
C HIS A 56 -4.75 -2.15 -23.02
N GLY A 57 -5.30 -0.94 -22.89
CA GLY A 57 -5.80 -0.15 -24.03
C GLY A 57 -7.01 -0.75 -24.75
N LEU A 58 -7.76 -1.65 -24.09
CA LEU A 58 -8.96 -2.29 -24.64
C LEU A 58 -10.22 -1.67 -24.04
N THR A 59 -11.35 -1.79 -24.75
CA THR A 59 -12.68 -1.54 -24.21
C THR A 59 -13.15 -2.70 -23.34
N ASP A 60 -14.21 -2.48 -22.55
CA ASP A 60 -14.80 -3.52 -21.70
C ASP A 60 -15.28 -4.75 -22.49
N ASP A 61 -15.78 -4.57 -23.72
CA ASP A 61 -16.13 -5.70 -24.59
C ASP A 61 -14.91 -6.45 -25.11
N GLY A 62 -13.81 -5.75 -25.39
CA GLY A 62 -12.54 -6.36 -25.78
C GLY A 62 -11.95 -7.23 -24.67
N LEU A 63 -12.18 -6.89 -23.40
CA LEU A 63 -11.71 -7.65 -22.25
C LEU A 63 -12.37 -9.03 -22.11
N LYS A 64 -13.65 -9.19 -22.50
CA LYS A 64 -14.37 -10.46 -22.42
C LYS A 64 -13.69 -11.59 -23.20
N HIS A 65 -12.96 -11.25 -24.26
CA HIS A 65 -12.19 -12.23 -25.05
C HIS A 65 -10.99 -12.81 -24.30
N PHE A 66 -10.57 -12.20 -23.20
CA PHE A 66 -9.43 -12.61 -22.39
C PHE A 66 -9.84 -13.28 -21.06
N GLU A 67 -11.13 -13.27 -20.68
CA GLU A 67 -11.63 -13.86 -19.43
C GLU A 67 -11.54 -15.40 -19.37
N VAL A 68 -11.36 -16.07 -20.52
CA VAL A 68 -11.46 -17.54 -20.66
C VAL A 68 -10.12 -18.27 -20.48
N VAL A 69 -8.99 -17.55 -20.42
CA VAL A 69 -7.66 -18.18 -20.53
C VAL A 69 -6.85 -18.03 -19.24
N ASP A 70 -6.75 -19.10 -18.44
CA ASP A 70 -5.91 -19.16 -17.22
C ASP A 70 -4.44 -19.21 -17.64
N HIS A 71 -3.82 -18.04 -17.75
CA HIS A 71 -2.37 -17.96 -17.72
C HIS A 71 -2.00 -16.98 -16.63
N ARG A 72 -0.95 -17.37 -15.91
CA ARG A 72 -0.44 -16.65 -14.77
C ARG A 72 1.02 -16.35 -15.03
N LEU A 73 1.34 -15.08 -15.14
CA LEU A 73 2.69 -14.56 -15.08
C LEU A 73 3.21 -14.84 -13.66
N GLU A 74 3.97 -15.92 -13.52
CA GLU A 74 4.45 -16.42 -12.21
C GLU A 74 5.29 -15.40 -11.44
N SER A 75 5.86 -14.41 -12.12
CA SER A 75 6.62 -13.32 -11.50
C SER A 75 5.75 -12.29 -10.79
N LEU A 76 4.43 -12.26 -11.03
CA LEU A 76 3.53 -11.33 -10.36
C LEU A 76 3.40 -11.66 -8.87
N PRO A 77 3.31 -10.64 -8.00
CA PRO A 77 3.28 -10.86 -6.58
C PRO A 77 2.02 -11.64 -6.15
N HIS A 78 2.21 -12.70 -5.37
CA HIS A 78 1.10 -13.43 -4.78
C HIS A 78 0.53 -12.69 -3.56
N ILE A 79 -0.64 -12.06 -3.74
CA ILE A 79 -1.27 -11.22 -2.71
C ILE A 79 -2.23 -12.03 -1.83
N ARG A 80 -1.81 -12.25 -0.58
CA ARG A 80 -2.64 -12.90 0.43
C ARG A 80 -3.73 -11.96 0.93
N HIS A 81 -4.99 -12.34 0.72
CA HIS A 81 -6.16 -11.50 1.01
C HIS A 81 -7.16 -12.14 1.99
N THR A 82 -6.77 -13.19 2.71
CA THR A 82 -7.63 -13.85 3.71
C THR A 82 -7.89 -12.94 4.91
N ALA A 83 -9.08 -13.03 5.52
CA ALA A 83 -9.42 -12.25 6.71
C ALA A 83 -8.47 -12.51 7.89
N VAL A 84 -8.01 -13.75 8.06
CA VAL A 84 -7.02 -14.14 9.08
C VAL A 84 -5.73 -13.35 8.89
N HIS A 85 -5.20 -13.30 7.65
CA HIS A 85 -4.01 -12.51 7.33
C HIS A 85 -4.18 -11.03 7.67
N PHE A 86 -5.30 -10.41 7.31
CA PHE A 86 -5.56 -9.00 7.66
C PHE A 86 -5.62 -8.76 9.17
N SER A 87 -6.15 -9.71 9.94
CA SER A 87 -6.29 -9.55 11.39
C SER A 87 -4.93 -9.53 12.11
N SER A 88 -3.94 -10.27 11.60
CA SER A 88 -2.60 -10.40 12.22
C SER A 88 -1.58 -9.34 11.77
N LEU A 89 -1.81 -8.63 10.67
CA LEU A 89 -0.81 -7.72 10.08
C LEU A 89 -0.42 -6.56 11.01
N LYS A 90 0.87 -6.43 11.30
CA LYS A 90 1.42 -5.24 12.00
C LYS A 90 1.67 -4.08 11.02
N VAL A 91 1.89 -2.87 11.55
CA VAL A 91 2.13 -1.68 10.71
C VAL A 91 3.42 -1.83 9.89
N ASN A 92 4.52 -2.26 10.53
CA ASN A 92 5.79 -2.51 9.84
C ASN A 92 5.67 -3.61 8.78
N GLU A 93 5.10 -4.76 9.13
CA GLU A 93 4.86 -5.88 8.19
C GLU A 93 3.99 -5.44 7.00
N SER A 94 2.95 -4.63 7.26
CA SER A 94 2.08 -4.07 6.22
C SER A 94 2.85 -3.16 5.26
N LEU A 95 3.69 -2.27 5.79
CA LEU A 95 4.51 -1.37 4.99
C LEU A 95 5.56 -2.14 4.17
N SER A 96 6.20 -3.16 4.76
CA SER A 96 7.16 -4.01 4.05
C SER A 96 6.51 -4.81 2.91
N LEU A 97 5.31 -5.35 3.12
CA LEU A 97 4.54 -6.03 2.06
C LEU A 97 4.10 -5.04 0.97
N LEU A 98 3.58 -3.87 1.36
CA LEU A 98 3.23 -2.80 0.43
C LEU A 98 4.43 -2.40 -0.43
N TYR A 99 5.61 -2.24 0.17
CA TYR A 99 6.84 -1.91 -0.53
C TYR A 99 7.21 -2.99 -1.55
N GLY A 100 7.30 -4.26 -1.12
CA GLY A 100 7.67 -5.36 -2.00
C GLY A 100 6.73 -5.53 -3.19
N TYR A 101 5.42 -5.41 -2.97
CA TYR A 101 4.44 -5.45 -4.06
C TYR A 101 4.54 -4.24 -4.98
N THR A 102 4.70 -3.03 -4.43
CA THR A 102 4.86 -1.79 -5.23
C THR A 102 6.07 -1.89 -6.16
N GLU A 103 7.20 -2.35 -5.65
CA GLU A 103 8.43 -2.50 -6.44
C GLU A 103 8.31 -3.60 -7.50
N SER A 104 7.65 -4.71 -7.18
CA SER A 104 7.34 -5.74 -8.18
C SER A 104 6.49 -5.16 -9.32
N PHE A 105 5.41 -4.42 -9.03
CA PHE A 105 4.59 -3.82 -10.09
C PHE A 105 5.34 -2.75 -10.89
N LYS A 106 6.29 -2.00 -10.30
CA LYS A 106 7.14 -1.07 -11.07
C LYS A 106 7.96 -1.80 -12.12
N LEU A 107 8.54 -2.94 -11.76
CA LEU A 107 9.31 -3.76 -12.69
C LEU A 107 8.42 -4.30 -13.82
N HIS A 108 7.24 -4.83 -13.48
CA HIS A 108 6.28 -5.35 -14.47
C HIS A 108 5.76 -4.28 -15.42
N GLU A 109 5.41 -3.10 -14.92
CA GLU A 109 4.97 -1.97 -15.73
C GLU A 109 6.09 -1.45 -16.66
N SER A 110 7.33 -1.38 -16.14
CA SER A 110 8.49 -0.95 -16.93
C SER A 110 8.80 -1.96 -18.04
N TRP A 111 8.75 -3.25 -17.73
CA TRP A 111 8.90 -4.32 -18.71
C TRP A 111 7.79 -4.28 -19.76
N LEU A 112 6.53 -4.15 -19.33
CA LEU A 112 5.38 -4.09 -20.23
C LEU A 112 5.47 -2.90 -21.17
N LYS A 113 5.94 -1.75 -20.69
CA LYS A 113 6.21 -0.58 -21.54
C LYS A 113 7.18 -0.95 -22.68
N THR A 114 8.33 -1.55 -22.36
CA THR A 114 9.31 -2.00 -23.37
C THR A 114 8.73 -3.02 -24.33
N VAL A 115 7.95 -3.99 -23.85
CA VAL A 115 7.28 -4.99 -24.70
C VAL A 115 6.31 -4.31 -25.67
N LYS A 116 5.48 -3.38 -25.20
CA LYS A 116 4.50 -2.71 -26.04
C LYS A 116 5.15 -1.79 -27.07
N GLU A 117 6.23 -1.10 -26.70
CA GLU A 117 7.05 -0.32 -27.62
C GLU A 117 7.61 -1.17 -28.77
N ASN A 118 8.11 -2.38 -28.47
CA ASN A 118 8.62 -3.31 -29.49
C ASN A 118 7.57 -3.72 -30.55
N PHE A 119 6.29 -3.72 -30.17
CA PHE A 119 5.18 -4.04 -31.07
C PHE A 119 4.41 -2.79 -31.55
N SER A 120 4.90 -1.58 -31.28
CA SER A 120 4.21 -0.31 -31.58
C SER A 120 2.78 -0.24 -31.00
N LEU A 121 2.56 -0.92 -29.87
CA LEU A 121 1.27 -0.92 -29.17
C LEU A 121 1.15 0.34 -28.30
N PRO A 122 -0.06 0.91 -28.17
CA PRO A 122 -0.26 2.11 -27.38
C PRO A 122 0.02 1.87 -25.89
N PHE A 123 0.81 2.74 -25.26
CA PHE A 123 1.05 2.77 -23.82
C PHE A 123 0.90 4.20 -23.31
N GLN A 124 0.12 4.44 -22.25
CA GLN A 124 -0.11 5.80 -21.76
C GLN A 124 1.12 6.30 -20.98
N SER A 125 1.77 7.38 -21.45
CA SER A 125 3.07 7.84 -20.94
C SER A 125 3.03 8.95 -19.88
N ASP A 126 1.99 9.77 -19.80
CA ASP A 126 2.16 11.10 -19.16
C ASP A 126 1.78 11.16 -17.67
N GLU A 127 0.87 10.30 -17.19
CA GLU A 127 0.56 10.06 -15.77
C GLU A 127 0.31 8.56 -15.55
N GLY A 128 1.25 7.75 -16.05
CA GLY A 128 1.14 6.31 -16.03
C GLY A 128 1.20 5.71 -14.62
N ALA A 129 0.77 4.45 -14.50
CA ALA A 129 0.84 3.69 -13.26
C ALA A 129 2.26 3.66 -12.65
N ILE A 130 3.31 3.69 -13.47
CA ILE A 130 4.72 3.78 -13.05
C ILE A 130 4.97 4.97 -12.10
N ASN A 131 4.45 6.16 -12.42
CA ASN A 131 4.68 7.36 -11.62
C ASN A 131 3.97 7.28 -10.27
N HIS A 132 2.74 6.77 -10.25
CA HIS A 132 1.99 6.57 -9.01
C HIS A 132 2.61 5.48 -8.13
N LEU A 133 3.13 4.40 -8.73
CA LEU A 133 3.88 3.37 -8.00
C LEU A 133 5.19 3.93 -7.43
N ALA A 134 5.92 4.76 -8.19
CA ALA A 134 7.15 5.39 -7.71
C ALA A 134 6.86 6.33 -6.52
N HIS A 135 5.81 7.15 -6.62
CA HIS A 135 5.40 8.02 -5.52
C HIS A 135 4.95 7.22 -4.29
N LEU A 136 4.15 6.16 -4.50
CA LEU A 136 3.72 5.27 -3.42
C LEU A 136 4.93 4.62 -2.73
N SER A 137 5.91 4.14 -3.49
CA SER A 137 7.15 3.57 -2.97
C SER A 137 7.91 4.55 -2.08
N ASN A 138 8.09 5.79 -2.54
CA ASN A 138 8.76 6.83 -1.77
C ASN A 138 8.04 7.13 -0.44
N LEU A 139 6.70 7.19 -0.46
CA LEU A 139 5.91 7.36 0.77
C LEU A 139 6.09 6.19 1.74
N ILE A 140 6.14 4.96 1.23
CA ILE A 140 6.32 3.75 2.05
C ILE A 140 7.72 3.75 2.68
N VAL A 141 8.76 4.04 1.89
CA VAL A 141 10.16 4.14 2.38
C VAL A 141 10.28 5.20 3.47
N ALA A 142 9.71 6.40 3.25
CA ALA A 142 9.68 7.45 4.27
C ALA A 142 8.97 7.00 5.55
N SER A 143 7.88 6.24 5.42
CA SER A 143 7.13 5.72 6.56
C SER A 143 7.92 4.66 7.34
N LEU A 144 8.60 3.74 6.64
CA LEU A 144 9.47 2.73 7.26
C LEU A 144 10.60 3.40 8.06
N HIS A 145 11.29 4.38 7.48
CA HIS A 145 12.31 5.15 8.18
C HIS A 145 11.75 5.89 9.40
N GLN A 146 10.55 6.45 9.30
CA GLN A 146 9.91 7.17 10.40
C GLN A 146 9.62 6.26 11.61
N ILE A 147 9.30 4.98 11.37
CA ILE A 147 9.12 3.98 12.43
C ILE A 147 10.40 3.22 12.78
N LYS A 148 11.56 3.67 12.26
CA LYS A 148 12.89 3.06 12.46
C LYS A 148 12.97 1.60 12.02
N GLU A 149 12.22 1.25 10.98
CA GLU A 149 12.28 -0.06 10.33
C GLU A 149 13.20 0.01 9.11
N GLU A 150 13.87 -1.09 8.82
CA GLU A 150 14.70 -1.22 7.62
C GLU A 150 13.82 -1.41 6.39
N VAL A 151 14.27 -0.85 5.26
CA VAL A 151 13.62 -1.09 3.97
C VAL A 151 13.95 -2.52 3.53
N PRO A 152 12.93 -3.37 3.24
CA PRO A 152 13.19 -4.74 2.83
C PRO A 152 14.11 -4.81 1.61
N LEU A 153 15.11 -5.69 1.67
CA LEU A 153 15.88 -6.06 0.48
C LEU A 153 14.98 -6.82 -0.49
N LEU A 154 14.90 -6.34 -1.72
CA LEU A 154 14.12 -6.98 -2.76
C LEU A 154 14.95 -8.12 -3.39
N PRO A 155 14.29 -9.22 -3.78
CA PRO A 155 14.95 -10.23 -4.59
C PRO A 155 15.43 -9.63 -5.92
N SER A 156 16.41 -10.28 -6.53
CA SER A 156 16.90 -9.93 -7.86
C SER A 156 15.73 -9.86 -8.86
N SER A 157 15.86 -8.97 -9.86
CA SER A 157 14.83 -8.73 -10.87
C SER A 157 14.22 -10.03 -11.41
N PRO A 158 12.89 -10.10 -11.54
CA PRO A 158 12.25 -11.31 -12.04
C PRO A 158 12.68 -11.60 -13.47
N SER A 159 12.79 -12.89 -13.81
CA SER A 159 12.97 -13.31 -15.19
C SER A 159 11.66 -13.15 -15.95
N PHE A 160 11.58 -12.14 -16.81
CA PHE A 160 10.41 -11.93 -17.64
C PHE A 160 10.38 -12.87 -18.85
N PRO A 161 9.19 -13.34 -19.28
CA PRO A 161 9.07 -14.23 -20.42
C PRO A 161 9.39 -13.51 -21.73
N VAL A 162 9.84 -14.27 -22.73
CA VAL A 162 9.92 -13.80 -24.11
C VAL A 162 8.50 -13.68 -24.67
N VAL A 163 8.21 -12.55 -25.31
CA VAL A 163 6.87 -12.24 -25.86
C VAL A 163 6.94 -12.36 -27.38
N PRO A 164 6.37 -13.42 -27.99
CA PRO A 164 6.57 -13.69 -29.41
C PRO A 164 5.63 -12.89 -30.31
N THR A 165 4.47 -12.44 -29.81
CA THR A 165 3.48 -11.71 -30.62
C THR A 165 2.89 -10.50 -29.89
N ALA A 166 2.35 -9.56 -30.68
CA ALA A 166 1.57 -8.43 -30.16
C ALA A 166 0.32 -8.89 -29.39
N PHE A 167 -0.27 -10.03 -29.78
CA PHE A 167 -1.41 -10.61 -29.06
C PHE A 167 -1.01 -11.06 -27.66
N ASP A 168 0.15 -11.73 -27.53
CA ASP A 168 0.70 -12.13 -26.22
C ASP A 168 1.03 -10.92 -25.36
N ALA A 169 1.59 -9.85 -25.95
CA ALA A 169 1.83 -8.58 -25.26
C ALA A 169 0.53 -7.98 -24.71
N THR A 170 -0.54 -7.93 -25.52
CA THR A 170 -1.86 -7.47 -25.06
C THR A 170 -2.41 -8.36 -23.96
N ARG A 171 -2.29 -9.69 -24.09
CA ARG A 171 -2.76 -10.64 -23.09
C ARG A 171 -2.05 -10.47 -21.74
N LEU A 172 -0.73 -10.31 -21.75
CA LEU A 172 0.07 -10.01 -20.56
C LEU A 172 -0.30 -8.66 -19.94
N SER A 173 -0.62 -7.65 -20.78
CA SER A 173 -1.08 -6.35 -20.29
C SER A 173 -2.42 -6.42 -19.55
N VAL A 174 -3.34 -7.29 -20.00
CA VAL A 174 -4.61 -7.55 -19.32
C VAL A 174 -4.34 -8.23 -17.97
N GLU A 175 -3.46 -9.23 -17.94
CA GLU A 175 -3.15 -9.95 -16.71
C GLU A 175 -2.50 -9.04 -15.65
N ILE A 176 -1.49 -8.24 -16.05
CA ILE A 176 -0.86 -7.26 -15.16
C ILE A 176 -1.89 -6.25 -14.67
N SER A 177 -2.80 -5.78 -15.53
CA SER A 177 -3.89 -4.87 -15.14
C SER A 177 -4.78 -5.47 -14.06
N GLU A 178 -5.21 -6.72 -14.22
CA GLU A 178 -6.07 -7.39 -13.24
C GLU A 178 -5.35 -7.61 -11.91
N GLN A 179 -4.10 -8.06 -11.93
CA GLN A 179 -3.32 -8.20 -10.69
C GLN A 179 -3.03 -6.84 -10.03
N LEU A 180 -2.81 -5.78 -10.81
CA LEU A 180 -2.66 -4.42 -10.29
C LEU A 180 -3.95 -3.93 -9.63
N LYS A 181 -5.14 -4.26 -10.17
CA LYS A 181 -6.44 -3.98 -9.52
C LYS A 181 -6.57 -4.72 -8.20
N VAL A 182 -6.17 -5.99 -8.14
CA VAL A 182 -6.15 -6.78 -6.89
C VAL A 182 -5.23 -6.14 -5.86
N PHE A 183 -4.02 -5.76 -6.26
CA PHE A 183 -3.08 -5.02 -5.43
C PHE A 183 -3.68 -3.73 -4.88
N CYS A 184 -4.25 -2.89 -5.74
CA CYS A 184 -4.81 -1.61 -5.30
C CYS A 184 -5.94 -1.79 -4.26
N ARG A 185 -6.84 -2.76 -4.49
CA ARG A 185 -7.91 -3.08 -3.53
C ARG A 185 -7.35 -3.58 -2.21
N TRP A 186 -6.33 -4.44 -2.25
CA TRP A 186 -5.64 -4.93 -1.05
C TRP A 186 -4.96 -3.79 -0.30
N SER A 187 -4.17 -2.97 -1.01
CA SER A 187 -3.44 -1.83 -0.45
C SER A 187 -4.36 -0.84 0.24
N LYS A 188 -5.48 -0.48 -0.41
CA LYS A 188 -6.48 0.41 0.20
C LYS A 188 -7.03 -0.16 1.50
N ARG A 189 -7.34 -1.46 1.55
CA ARG A 189 -7.82 -2.14 2.78
C ARG A 189 -6.75 -2.14 3.88
N VAL A 190 -5.50 -2.47 3.56
CA VAL A 190 -4.39 -2.46 4.51
C VAL A 190 -4.16 -1.06 5.07
N LEU A 191 -4.07 -0.05 4.21
CA LEU A 191 -3.85 1.35 4.60
C LEU A 191 -4.95 1.87 5.52
N LEU A 192 -6.22 1.57 5.23
CA LEU A 192 -7.34 1.93 6.10
C LEU A 192 -7.28 1.20 7.46
N LEU A 193 -6.87 -0.06 7.46
CA LEU A 193 -6.75 -0.86 8.68
C LEU A 193 -5.61 -0.35 9.57
N ILE A 194 -4.43 -0.08 9.02
CA ILE A 194 -3.30 0.47 9.80
C ILE A 194 -3.59 1.89 10.26
N ARG A 195 -4.22 2.73 9.42
CA ARG A 195 -4.65 4.09 9.81
C ARG A 195 -5.59 4.05 11.02
N ARG A 196 -6.57 3.13 11.03
CA ARG A 196 -7.47 2.94 12.17
C ARG A 196 -6.73 2.48 13.42
N ARG A 197 -5.78 1.55 13.30
CA ARG A 197 -4.98 1.04 14.42
C ARG A 197 -4.03 2.08 15.00
N SER A 198 -3.52 2.99 14.16
CA SER A 198 -2.67 4.11 14.59
C SER A 198 -3.43 5.24 15.29
N GLY A 199 -4.77 5.15 15.40
CA GLY A 199 -5.59 6.16 16.09
C GLY A 199 -5.84 7.43 15.27
N CYS A 200 -5.64 7.37 13.95
CA CYS A 200 -5.89 8.50 13.06
C CYS A 200 -7.39 8.77 12.91
N SER A 201 -7.81 10.04 13.02
CA SER A 201 -9.21 10.43 12.84
C SER A 201 -9.61 10.38 11.36
N ILE A 202 -10.89 10.12 11.08
CA ILE A 202 -11.45 10.17 9.71
C ILE A 202 -11.45 11.62 9.17
N LYS A 203 -11.35 12.63 10.05
CA LYS A 203 -11.41 14.04 9.68
C LYS A 203 -10.22 14.55 8.83
N ASP A 204 -9.11 13.80 8.78
CA ASP A 204 -7.89 14.19 8.04
C ASP A 204 -7.95 13.79 6.55
N LEU A 205 -9.10 13.95 5.89
CA LEU A 205 -9.35 13.56 4.49
C LEU A 205 -9.64 14.75 3.56
N SER A 206 -9.49 15.98 4.05
CA SER A 206 -9.69 17.22 3.29
C SER A 206 -8.40 17.70 2.64
#